data_AF-A0A921BMK4-F1
#
_entry.id   AF-A0A921BMK4-F1
#
_cell.length_a   1.000
_cell.length_b   1.000
_cell.length_c   1.000
_cell.angle_alpha   90.00
_cell.angle_beta   90.00
_cell.angle_gamma   90.00
#
_symmetry.space_group_name_H-M   'P 1'
#
loop_
_entity.id
_entity.type
_entity.pdbx_description
1 polymer ?
#
loop_
_entity_poly.entity_id
_entity_poly.type
_entity_poly.pdbx_seq_one_letter_code
_entity_poly.pdbx_strand_id
1 'polypeptide(L)'
;MSPEDPPQPPDDRDRPGGDADPFAALFQAFGVTPGSGMPGLPGMGGSGGQDPARQIAMAVASEGTSEPNVEPVVRMEYESLVRVAELNVADRTGLTVSRSGTLGVRPVTRAGWASASVDAYRPYRAPG
;
A
#
# COMPACT_ATOMS: atom_id res chain seq x y z
N MET A 1 59.24 -10.59 12.33
CA MET A 1 58.23 -10.66 11.26
C MET A 1 56.87 -10.58 11.92
N SER A 2 56.22 -9.41 11.83
CA SER A 2 54.82 -9.28 12.27
C SER A 2 53.92 -9.79 11.14
N PRO A 3 52.86 -10.55 11.44
CA PRO A 3 51.90 -10.95 10.42
C PRO A 3 51.14 -9.71 9.92
N GLU A 4 51.11 -9.51 8.60
CA GLU A 4 50.23 -8.54 7.95
C GLU A 4 48.78 -8.95 8.19
N ASP A 5 47.96 -8.02 8.69
CA ASP A 5 46.52 -8.21 8.82
C ASP A 5 45.89 -8.34 7.42
N PRO A 6 44.96 -9.28 7.19
CA PRO A 6 44.32 -9.42 5.90
C PRO A 6 43.52 -8.16 5.55
N PRO A 7 43.45 -7.78 4.26
CA PRO A 7 42.70 -6.60 3.83
C PRO A 7 41.24 -6.73 4.27
N GLN A 8 40.78 -5.74 5.03
CA GLN A 8 39.38 -5.66 5.42
C GLN A 8 38.51 -5.51 4.16
N PRO A 9 37.35 -6.21 4.09
CA PRO A 9 36.40 -5.99 3.01
C PRO A 9 35.96 -4.51 3.00
N PRO A 10 35.66 -3.93 1.83
CA PRO A 10 35.25 -2.55 1.72
C PRO A 10 34.00 -2.27 2.56
N ASP A 11 33.99 -1.15 3.29
CA ASP A 11 32.85 -0.70 4.07
C ASP A 11 31.65 -0.47 3.13
N ASP A 12 30.49 -1.05 3.45
CA ASP A 12 29.29 -0.97 2.60
C ASP A 12 28.82 0.48 2.40
N ARG A 13 29.27 1.42 3.25
CA ARG A 13 29.03 2.87 3.14
C ARG A 13 29.73 3.52 1.95
N ASP A 14 30.80 2.93 1.44
CA ASP A 14 31.54 3.47 0.29
C ASP A 14 30.92 3.04 -1.06
N ARG A 15 29.84 2.26 -1.04
CA ARG A 15 29.14 1.83 -2.26
C ARG A 15 28.37 3.03 -2.87
N PRO A 16 28.61 3.40 -4.15
CA PRO A 16 27.85 4.47 -4.80
C PRO A 16 26.34 4.15 -4.74
N GLY A 17 25.58 4.99 -4.02
CA GLY A 17 24.15 4.79 -3.77
C GLY A 17 23.77 4.28 -2.37
N GLY A 18 24.74 4.07 -1.46
CA GLY A 18 24.49 3.62 -0.08
C GLY A 18 23.81 4.65 0.83
N ASP A 19 23.97 5.95 0.56
CA ASP A 19 23.47 7.04 1.41
C ASP A 19 22.17 7.69 0.91
N ALA A 20 21.73 7.36 -0.30
CA ALA A 20 20.50 7.95 -0.86
C ALA A 20 19.30 7.18 -0.33
N ASP A 21 18.47 7.82 0.52
CA ASP A 21 17.17 7.26 0.88
C ASP A 21 16.35 7.03 -0.40
N PRO A 22 16.08 5.77 -0.78
CA PRO A 22 15.37 5.46 -2.02
C PRO A 22 13.95 6.05 -2.03
N PHE A 23 13.39 6.35 -0.86
CA PHE A 23 12.11 7.03 -0.73
C PHE A 23 12.23 8.54 -0.87
N ALA A 24 13.37 9.16 -0.59
CA ALA A 24 13.57 10.59 -0.80
C ALA A 24 13.46 10.98 -2.29
N ALA A 25 14.01 10.16 -3.18
CA ALA A 25 13.85 10.33 -4.63
C ALA A 25 12.40 10.15 -5.08
N LEU A 26 11.67 9.20 -4.48
CA LEU A 26 10.24 9.00 -4.72
C LEU A 26 9.44 10.24 -4.31
N PHE A 27 9.68 10.79 -3.11
CA PHE A 27 9.00 11.99 -2.64
C PHE A 27 9.23 13.21 -3.54
N GLN A 28 10.46 13.40 -4.01
CA GLN A 28 10.78 14.46 -4.97
C GLN A 28 10.08 14.24 -6.32
N ALA A 29 10.07 13.00 -6.84
CA ALA A 29 9.44 12.67 -8.12
C ALA A 29 7.92 12.87 -8.11
N PHE A 30 7.28 12.62 -6.96
CA PHE A 30 5.84 12.79 -6.80
C PHE A 30 5.44 14.16 -6.23
N GLY A 31 6.40 15.08 -6.02
CA GLY A 31 6.13 16.41 -5.46
C GLY A 31 5.57 16.39 -4.03
N VAL A 32 5.71 15.27 -3.32
CA VAL A 32 5.22 15.09 -1.95
C VAL A 32 6.35 15.53 -1.02
N THR A 33 6.18 16.63 -0.28
CA THR A 33 7.16 16.99 0.75
C THR A 33 6.82 16.26 2.06
N PRO A 34 7.75 15.51 2.69
CA PRO A 34 7.48 14.90 3.99
C PRO A 34 7.01 15.95 5.01
N GLY A 35 5.81 15.76 5.56
CA GLY A 35 5.20 16.70 6.51
C GLY A 35 4.48 17.91 5.89
N SER A 36 4.51 18.09 4.57
CA SER A 36 3.71 19.10 3.85
C SER A 36 2.74 18.37 2.93
N GLY A 37 1.44 18.64 3.04
CA GLY A 37 0.46 18.13 2.07
C GLY A 37 0.86 18.50 0.62
N MET A 38 0.35 17.74 -0.34
CA MET A 38 0.61 17.93 -1.77
C MET A 38 0.39 19.40 -2.21
N PRO A 39 1.36 20.07 -2.85
CA PRO A 39 1.19 21.43 -3.35
C PRO A 39 0.22 21.41 -4.54
N GLY A 40 -0.88 22.18 -4.44
CA GLY A 40 -1.81 22.40 -5.57
C GLY A 40 -3.20 21.76 -5.46
N LEU A 41 -3.50 21.04 -4.37
CA LEU A 41 -4.85 20.55 -4.05
C LEU A 41 -5.50 21.43 -2.97
N PRO A 42 -6.31 22.44 -3.36
CA PRO A 42 -7.04 23.25 -2.39
C PRO A 42 -8.05 22.36 -1.65
N GLY A 43 -7.81 22.11 -0.36
CA GLY A 43 -8.65 21.26 0.49
C GLY A 43 -7.90 20.26 1.38
N MET A 44 -6.61 20.00 1.09
CA MET A 44 -5.78 19.06 1.86
C MET A 44 -4.89 19.75 2.92
N GLY A 45 -5.11 21.04 3.19
CA GLY A 45 -4.28 21.91 4.04
C GLY A 45 -4.76 22.07 5.48
N GLY A 46 -5.40 21.05 6.05
CA GLY A 46 -5.85 21.03 7.45
C GLY A 46 -5.49 19.71 8.11
N SER A 47 -4.31 19.63 8.70
CA SER A 47 -3.84 18.49 9.48
C SER A 47 -4.62 18.37 10.80
N GLY A 48 -5.85 17.87 10.71
CA GLY A 48 -6.50 17.14 11.79
C GLY A 48 -6.23 15.65 11.63
N GLY A 49 -5.08 15.15 12.07
CA GLY A 49 -4.90 13.74 12.43
C GLY A 49 -4.88 12.67 11.32
N GLN A 50 -4.51 12.97 10.06
CA GLN A 50 -4.40 11.93 9.01
C GLN A 50 -3.01 11.28 8.94
N ASP A 51 -2.98 9.94 8.89
CA ASP A 51 -1.78 9.09 8.79
C ASP A 51 -0.92 9.42 7.53
N PRO A 52 0.32 9.93 7.68
CA PRO A 52 1.20 10.25 6.55
C PRO A 52 1.48 9.06 5.64
N ALA A 53 1.61 7.84 6.19
CA ALA A 53 1.88 6.64 5.42
C ALA A 53 0.72 6.31 4.47
N ARG A 54 -0.51 6.60 4.89
CA ARG A 54 -1.71 6.45 4.05
C ARG A 54 -1.68 7.40 2.86
N GLN A 55 -1.39 8.68 3.09
CA GLN A 55 -1.37 9.69 2.03
C GLN A 55 -0.35 9.35 0.95
N ILE A 56 0.85 8.92 1.37
CA ILE A 56 1.92 8.48 0.49
C ILE A 56 1.48 7.24 -0.31
N ALA A 57 0.94 6.23 0.36
CA ALA A 57 0.49 5.01 -0.30
C ALA A 57 -0.61 5.29 -1.34
N MET A 58 -1.57 6.17 -1.03
CA MET A 58 -2.61 6.57 -1.96
C MET A 58 -2.07 7.34 -3.17
N ALA A 59 -1.14 8.28 -2.95
CA ALA A 59 -0.51 9.07 -4.02
C ALA A 59 0.29 8.18 -4.97
N VAL A 60 1.10 7.26 -4.43
CA VAL A 60 1.89 6.33 -5.25
C VAL A 60 0.97 5.36 -6.01
N ALA A 61 -0.05 4.79 -5.36
CA ALA A 61 -0.95 3.83 -5.98
C ALA A 61 -1.83 4.42 -7.10
N SER A 62 -2.16 5.72 -6.98
CA SER A 62 -2.92 6.45 -8.00
C SER A 62 -2.04 7.22 -8.99
N GLU A 63 -0.72 7.13 -8.88
CA GLU A 63 0.24 7.93 -9.66
C GLU A 63 -0.05 9.44 -9.57
N GLY A 64 -0.57 9.89 -8.42
CA GLY A 64 -0.99 11.27 -8.17
C GLY A 64 -2.28 11.69 -8.87
N THR A 65 -2.98 10.77 -9.54
CA THR A 65 -4.20 11.06 -10.30
C THR A 65 -5.47 10.81 -9.48
N SER A 66 -6.54 11.56 -9.77
CA SER A 66 -7.84 11.27 -9.18
C SER A 66 -8.45 10.04 -9.85
N GLU A 67 -8.88 9.06 -9.06
CA GLU A 67 -9.56 7.86 -9.56
C GLU A 67 -11.09 8.00 -9.34
N PRO A 68 -11.92 7.70 -10.36
CA PRO A 68 -13.36 7.67 -10.18
C PRO A 68 -13.76 6.53 -9.24
N ASN A 69 -14.90 6.70 -8.57
CA ASN A 69 -15.47 5.62 -7.77
C ASN A 69 -15.79 4.41 -8.65
N VAL A 70 -15.66 3.21 -8.09
CA VAL A 70 -16.03 1.99 -8.80
C VAL A 70 -17.54 2.02 -9.08
N GLU A 71 -17.87 1.88 -10.37
CA GLU A 71 -19.24 1.91 -10.86
C GLU A 71 -20.11 0.83 -10.20
N PRO A 72 -21.40 1.12 -9.92
CA PRO A 72 -22.30 0.14 -9.30
C PRO A 72 -22.44 -1.16 -10.08
N VAL A 73 -22.44 -1.09 -11.43
CA VAL A 73 -22.55 -2.27 -12.29
C VAL A 73 -21.36 -3.21 -12.12
N VAL A 74 -20.13 -2.67 -12.07
CA VAL A 74 -18.91 -3.44 -11.84
C VAL A 74 -18.99 -4.12 -10.46
N ARG A 75 -19.52 -3.42 -9.45
CA ARG A 75 -19.73 -4.01 -8.12
C ARG A 75 -20.64 -5.23 -8.15
N MET A 76 -21.78 -5.14 -8.84
CA MET A 76 -22.74 -6.24 -8.98
C MET A 76 -22.14 -7.44 -9.74
N GLU A 77 -21.30 -7.20 -10.74
CA GLU A 77 -20.59 -8.26 -11.47
C GLU A 77 -19.66 -9.04 -10.54
N TYR A 78 -18.86 -8.35 -9.71
CA TYR A 78 -17.99 -8.99 -8.74
C TYR A 78 -18.76 -9.77 -7.66
N GLU A 79 -19.89 -9.24 -7.16
CA GLU A 79 -20.75 -9.95 -6.22
C GLU A 79 -21.31 -11.25 -6.83
N SER A 80 -21.69 -11.20 -8.10
CA SER A 80 -22.15 -12.38 -8.84
C SER A 80 -21.03 -13.42 -9.01
N LEU A 81 -19.82 -12.97 -9.35
CA LEU A 81 -18.64 -13.84 -9.47
C LEU A 81 -18.26 -14.51 -8.14
N VAL A 82 -18.38 -13.80 -7.02
CA VAL A 82 -18.15 -14.37 -5.68
C VAL A 82 -19.13 -15.51 -5.43
N ARG A 83 -20.41 -15.36 -5.78
CA ARG A 83 -21.39 -16.42 -5.56
C ARG A 83 -21.08 -17.66 -6.40
N VAL A 84 -20.66 -17.48 -7.64
CA VAL A 84 -20.22 -18.58 -8.51
C VAL A 84 -18.96 -19.24 -7.96
N ALA A 85 -17.99 -18.46 -7.48
CA ALA A 85 -16.77 -19.00 -6.88
C ALA A 85 -17.05 -19.80 -5.62
N GLU A 86 -17.95 -19.32 -4.74
CA GLU A 86 -18.38 -20.07 -3.56
C GLU A 86 -18.95 -21.44 -3.92
N LEU A 87 -19.87 -21.50 -4.90
CA LEU A 87 -20.46 -22.75 -5.37
C LEU A 87 -19.39 -23.70 -5.91
N ASN A 88 -18.47 -23.17 -6.72
CA ASN A 88 -17.40 -23.97 -7.33
C ASN A 88 -16.39 -24.53 -6.32
N VAL A 89 -16.08 -23.78 -5.26
CA VAL A 89 -15.20 -24.24 -4.18
C VAL A 89 -15.91 -25.27 -3.33
N ALA A 90 -17.17 -25.03 -2.97
CA ALA A 90 -17.97 -25.96 -2.18
C ALA A 90 -18.15 -27.30 -2.92
N ASP A 91 -18.47 -27.27 -4.22
CA ASP A 91 -18.63 -28.47 -5.05
C ASP A 91 -17.34 -29.32 -5.13
N ARG A 92 -16.19 -28.67 -5.31
CA ARG A 92 -14.91 -29.37 -5.46
C ARG A 92 -14.29 -29.86 -4.14
N THR A 93 -14.58 -29.19 -3.03
CA THR A 93 -13.92 -29.47 -1.75
C THR A 93 -14.83 -30.10 -0.71
N GLY A 94 -16.16 -30.00 -0.87
CA GLY A 94 -17.13 -30.36 0.14
C GLY A 94 -17.14 -29.45 1.38
N LEU A 95 -16.35 -28.37 1.39
CA LEU A 95 -16.22 -27.45 2.52
C LEU A 95 -17.10 -26.21 2.35
N THR A 96 -17.61 -25.69 3.46
CA THR A 96 -18.22 -24.36 3.50
C THR A 96 -17.15 -23.27 3.39
N VAL A 97 -17.33 -22.36 2.43
CA VAL A 97 -16.36 -21.31 2.10
C VAL A 97 -16.29 -20.20 3.16
N SER A 98 -17.38 -19.98 3.90
CA SER A 98 -17.46 -18.98 4.95
C SER A 98 -17.86 -19.59 6.28
N ARG A 99 -17.19 -19.16 7.35
CA ARG A 99 -17.43 -19.61 8.74
C ARG A 99 -18.56 -18.85 9.45
N SER A 100 -18.92 -17.65 8.99
CA SER A 100 -19.82 -16.74 9.74
C SER A 100 -20.94 -16.09 8.92
N GLY A 101 -21.21 -16.56 7.69
CA GLY A 101 -22.30 -16.01 6.86
C GLY A 101 -21.94 -15.89 5.39
N THR A 102 -22.45 -14.86 4.71
CA THR A 102 -22.23 -14.61 3.28
C THR A 102 -20.84 -14.05 3.01
N LEU A 103 -20.09 -14.63 2.07
CA LEU A 103 -18.83 -14.04 1.58
C LEU A 103 -19.14 -12.79 0.76
N GLY A 104 -18.46 -11.69 1.06
CA GLY A 104 -18.58 -10.44 0.31
C GLY A 104 -17.24 -10.03 -0.29
N VAL A 105 -17.29 -9.42 -1.47
CA VAL A 105 -16.15 -8.69 -2.05
C VAL A 105 -16.55 -7.22 -2.20
N ARG A 106 -15.59 -6.32 -1.98
CA ARG A 106 -15.77 -4.89 -2.20
C ARG A 106 -14.74 -4.42 -3.21
N PRO A 107 -15.14 -4.19 -4.47
CA PRO A 107 -14.28 -3.54 -5.44
C PRO A 107 -13.88 -2.14 -4.98
N VAL A 108 -12.61 -1.81 -5.17
CA VAL A 108 -12.01 -0.53 -4.76
C VAL A 108 -11.07 -0.03 -5.84
N THR A 109 -10.82 1.28 -5.86
CA THR A 109 -9.76 1.87 -6.68
C THR A 109 -8.37 1.52 -6.11
N ARG A 110 -7.29 1.84 -6.83
CA ARG A 110 -5.93 1.56 -6.36
C ARG A 110 -5.61 2.36 -5.09
N ALA A 111 -5.96 3.64 -5.05
CA ALA A 111 -5.85 4.46 -3.85
C ALA A 111 -6.72 3.93 -2.70
N GLY A 112 -7.94 3.49 -2.99
CA GLY A 112 -8.84 2.89 -2.00
C GLY A 112 -8.28 1.61 -1.39
N TRP A 113 -7.66 0.76 -2.21
CA TRP A 113 -6.96 -0.44 -1.74
C TRP A 113 -5.75 -0.08 -0.87
N ALA A 114 -4.90 0.85 -1.32
CA ALA A 114 -3.71 1.27 -0.59
C ALA A 114 -4.05 1.81 0.81
N SER A 115 -5.10 2.62 0.90
CA SER A 115 -5.61 3.15 2.17
C SER A 115 -6.08 2.04 3.12
N ALA A 116 -6.90 1.11 2.62
CA ALA A 116 -7.41 -0.01 3.42
C ALA A 116 -6.30 -0.97 3.86
N SER A 117 -5.29 -1.18 3.02
CA SER A 117 -4.12 -1.98 3.36
C SER A 117 -3.31 -1.35 4.48
N VAL A 118 -3.10 -0.03 4.46
CA VAL A 118 -2.41 0.68 5.56
C VAL A 118 -3.13 0.48 6.90
N ASP A 119 -4.47 0.51 6.92
CA ASP A 119 -5.26 0.19 8.11
C ASP A 119 -5.09 -1.26 8.56
N ALA A 120 -5.19 -2.21 7.63
CA ALA A 120 -5.08 -3.63 7.92
C ALA A 120 -3.71 -4.00 8.51
N TYR A 121 -2.65 -3.30 8.12
CA TYR A 121 -1.31 -3.53 8.63
C TYR A 121 -1.00 -2.83 9.95
N ARG A 122 -1.88 -1.95 10.44
CA ARG A 122 -1.65 -1.19 11.67
C ARG A 122 -1.26 -2.07 12.88
N PRO A 123 -1.87 -3.24 13.14
CA PRO A 123 -1.51 -4.08 14.29
C PRO A 123 -0.11 -4.69 14.22
N TYR A 124 0.52 -4.73 13.04
CA TYR A 124 1.83 -5.37 12.82
C TYR A 124 2.99 -4.38 12.77
N ARG A 125 2.69 -3.07 12.75
CA ARG A 125 3.70 -2.04 12.93
C ARG A 125 4.02 -1.99 14.43
N ALA A 126 5.31 -2.02 14.77
CA ALA A 126 5.77 -2.15 16.15
C ALA A 126 4.96 -1.25 17.11
N PRO A 127 4.61 -1.74 18.32
CA PRO A 127 3.95 -0.89 19.31
C PRO A 127 4.87 0.30 19.62
N GLY A 128 4.30 1.50 19.54
CA GLY A 128 4.94 2.71 20.07
C GLY A 128 4.98 2.71 21.59
#